data_AF-A0A9P6XQR3-F1
#
_entry.id   AF-A0A9P6XQR3-F1
#
_cell.length_a   1.000
_cell.length_b   1.000
_cell.length_c   1.000
_cell.angle_alpha   90.00
_cell.angle_beta   90.00
_cell.angle_gamma   90.00
#
_symmetry.space_group_name_H-M   'P 1'
#
loop_
_entity.id
_entity.type
_entity.pdbx_description
1 polymer ?
#
loop_
_entity_poly.entity_id
_entity_poly.type
_entity_poly.pdbx_seq_one_letter_code
_entity_poly.pdbx_strand_id
1 'polypeptide(L)' 'MTIPAANGEPVRKVGVIKLPTFYQDFEGRRRNAADYASATRDVAKLLAGFKNDKLDGVVLDLRNNGGGPGGAGA' A
#
# COMPACT_ATOMS: atom_id res chain seq x y z
N MET A 1 -7.75 11.54 -2.53
CA MET A 1 -7.39 12.86 -3.09
C MET A 1 -8.16 13.07 -4.37
N THR A 2 -8.73 14.25 -4.58
CA THR A 2 -9.37 14.61 -5.86
C THR A 2 -8.50 15.62 -6.58
N ILE A 3 -8.15 15.32 -7.82
CA ILE A 3 -7.45 16.23 -8.72
C ILE A 3 -8.53 16.89 -9.58
N PRO A 4 -8.69 18.23 -9.54
CA PRO A 4 -9.68 18.93 -10.33
C PRO A 4 -9.38 18.79 -11.83
N ALA A 5 -10.41 18.98 -12.65
CA ALA A 5 -10.26 19.04 -14.11
C ALA A 5 -9.35 20.22 -14.50
N ALA A 6 -8.44 20.00 -15.45
CA ALA A 6 -7.53 21.03 -15.95
C ALA A 6 -7.06 20.68 -17.37
N ASN A 7 -6.89 21.68 -18.24
CA ASN A 7 -6.33 21.52 -19.58
C ASN A 7 -7.03 20.44 -20.46
N GLY A 8 -8.34 20.28 -20.31
CA GLY A 8 -9.11 19.26 -21.05
C GLY A 8 -9.15 17.87 -20.40
N GLU A 9 -8.42 17.67 -19.30
CA GLU A 9 -8.46 16.43 -18.52
C GLU A 9 -9.64 16.42 -17.53
N PRO A 10 -10.33 15.28 -17.33
CA PRO A 10 -11.42 15.16 -16.39
C PRO A 10 -10.93 15.19 -14.92
N VAL A 11 -11.87 15.34 -13.99
CA VAL A 11 -11.61 15.18 -12.55
C VAL A 11 -11.11 13.76 -12.29
N ARG A 12 -10.03 13.60 -11.52
CA ARG A 12 -9.46 12.29 -11.15
C ARG A 12 -9.50 12.05 -9.65
N LYS A 13 -9.84 10.83 -9.24
CA LYS A 13 -9.79 10.33 -7.86
C LYS A 13 -8.54 9.48 -7.68
N VAL A 14 -7.66 9.93 -6.79
CA VAL A 14 -6.41 9.25 -6.47
C VAL A 14 -6.39 8.80 -5.02
N GLY A 15 -6.16 7.51 -4.81
CA GLY A 15 -5.95 6.92 -3.48
C GLY A 15 -4.54 7.17 -2.99
N VAL A 16 -4.36 7.33 -1.69
CA VAL A 16 -3.03 7.45 -1.09
C VAL A 16 -2.88 6.36 -0.05
N ILE A 17 -1.91 5.47 -0.25
CA ILE A 17 -1.52 4.45 0.73
C ILE A 17 -0.26 4.95 1.40
N LYS A 18 -0.31 5.17 2.72
CA LYS A 18 0.87 5.47 3.52
C LYS A 18 1.39 4.17 4.12
N LEU A 19 2.62 3.81 3.79
CA LEU A 19 3.25 2.60 4.32
C LEU A 19 4.47 2.98 5.19
N PRO A 20 4.30 3.09 6.52
CA PRO A 20 5.35 3.60 7.41
C PRO A 20 6.54 2.65 7.59
N THR A 21 6.36 1.35 7.37
CA THR A 21 7.45 0.35 7.41
C THR A 21 7.05 -0.87 6.59
N PHE A 22 8.03 -1.59 6.03
CA PHE A 22 7.78 -2.93 5.53
C PHE A 22 7.74 -3.92 6.70
N TYR A 23 6.70 -4.75 6.77
CA TYR A 23 6.60 -5.79 7.79
C TYR A 23 6.21 -7.12 7.16
N GLN A 24 6.68 -8.17 7.81
CA GLN A 24 6.23 -9.54 7.56
C GLN A 24 6.25 -10.27 8.90
N ASP A 25 5.12 -10.88 9.26
CA ASP A 25 5.06 -11.83 10.37
C ASP A 25 5.73 -13.14 9.97
N PHE A 26 7.02 -13.27 10.30
CA PHE A 26 7.81 -14.47 10.00
C PHE A 26 7.39 -15.67 10.83
N GLU A 27 6.94 -15.45 12.07
CA GLU A 27 6.52 -16.55 12.94
C GLU A 27 5.20 -17.14 12.46
N GLY A 28 4.23 -16.30 12.09
CA GLY A 28 3.00 -16.74 11.42
C GLY A 28 3.28 -17.44 10.09
N ARG A 29 4.20 -16.89 9.26
CA ARG A 29 4.61 -17.52 8.00
C ARG A 29 5.26 -18.89 8.20
N ARG A 30 6.15 -19.04 9.21
CA ARG A 30 6.81 -20.31 9.56
C ARG A 30 5.83 -21.38 10.03
N ARG A 31 4.76 -20.96 10.72
CA ARG A 31 3.69 -21.85 11.19
C ARG A 31 2.69 -22.22 10.08
N ASN A 32 2.94 -21.85 8.83
CA ASN A 32 2.01 -21.99 7.70
C ASN A 32 0.63 -21.38 7.97
N ALA A 33 0.55 -20.36 8.85
CA ALA A 33 -0.69 -19.64 9.06
C ALA A 33 -1.03 -18.91 7.75
N ALA A 34 -2.17 -19.21 7.12
CA ALA A 34 -2.49 -18.68 5.80
C ALA A 34 -2.71 -17.15 5.80
N ASP A 35 -2.86 -16.55 6.97
CA ASP A 35 -3.31 -15.19 7.26
C ASP A 35 -2.25 -14.31 7.94
N TYR A 36 -0.99 -14.74 7.98
CA TYR A 36 0.10 -13.93 8.56
C TYR A 36 0.12 -12.50 7.99
N ALA A 37 0.34 -11.52 8.87
CA ALA A 37 0.32 -10.11 8.50
C ALA A 37 1.54 -9.75 7.63
N SER A 38 1.32 -9.06 6.51
CA SER A 38 2.41 -8.50 5.70
C SER A 38 1.98 -7.24 4.98
N ALA A 39 2.93 -6.32 4.79
CA ALA A 39 2.71 -5.09 4.03
C ALA A 39 2.14 -5.38 2.64
N THR A 40 2.64 -6.42 1.97
CA THR A 40 2.15 -6.84 0.65
C THR A 40 0.67 -7.22 0.67
N ARG A 41 0.24 -8.02 1.64
CA ARG A 41 -1.16 -8.48 1.73
C ARG A 41 -2.10 -7.32 2.03
N ASP A 42 -1.71 -6.43 2.93
CA ASP A 42 -2.57 -5.32 3.31
C ASP A 42 -2.65 -4.26 2.22
N VAL A 43 -1.54 -3.97 1.53
CA VAL A 43 -1.57 -3.14 0.30
C VAL A 43 -2.45 -3.78 -0.77
N ALA A 44 -2.37 -5.10 -0.99
CA ALA A 44 -3.21 -5.78 -1.97
C ALA A 44 -4.72 -5.69 -1.64
N LYS A 45 -5.10 -5.83 -0.36
CA LYS A 45 -6.49 -5.63 0.09
C LYS A 45 -6.97 -4.20 -0.16
N LEU A 46 -6.15 -3.20 0.14
CA LEU A 46 -6.48 -1.79 -0.11
C LEU A 46 -6.66 -1.51 -1.60
N LEU A 47 -5.76 -2.03 -2.45
CA LEU A 47 -5.86 -1.90 -3.90
C LEU A 47 -7.11 -2.57 -4.45
N ALA A 48 -7.54 -3.70 -3.88
CA ALA A 48 -8.80 -4.34 -4.24
C ALA A 48 -10.01 -3.47 -3.89
N GLY A 49 -10.01 -2.81 -2.71
CA GLY A 49 -11.04 -1.84 -2.34
C GLY A 49 -11.07 -0.64 -3.28
N PHE A 50 -9.91 -0.10 -3.66
CA PHE A 50 -9.82 1.05 -4.57
C PHE A 50 -10.35 0.78 -5.98
N LYS A 51 -10.28 -0.47 -6.44
CA LYS A 51 -10.94 -0.88 -7.70
C LYS A 51 -12.46 -0.74 -7.60
N ASN A 52 -13.05 -1.11 -6.47
CA ASN A 52 -14.50 -0.96 -6.25
C ASN A 52 -14.92 0.51 -6.17
N ASP A 53 -14.06 1.35 -5.60
CA ASP A 53 -14.28 2.80 -5.45
C ASP A 53 -14.01 3.59 -6.74
N LYS A 54 -13.61 2.91 -7.83
CA LYS A 54 -13.31 3.50 -9.15
C LYS A 54 -12.28 4.62 -9.07
N LEU A 55 -11.18 4.38 -8.36
CA LEU A 55 -10.04 5.30 -8.37
C LEU A 55 -9.31 5.25 -9.71
N ASP A 56 -8.91 6.42 -10.19
CA ASP A 56 -8.14 6.59 -11.42
C ASP A 56 -6.64 6.31 -11.21
N GLY A 57 -6.19 6.31 -9.96
CA GLY A 57 -4.80 6.05 -9.63
C GLY A 57 -4.54 5.91 -8.13
N VAL A 58 -3.33 5.48 -7.81
CA VAL A 58 -2.86 5.30 -6.43
C VAL A 58 -1.46 5.85 -6.28
N VAL A 59 -1.23 6.58 -5.19
CA VAL A 59 0.10 6.99 -4.73
C VAL A 59 0.46 6.15 -3.51
N LEU A 60 1.61 5.48 -3.58
CA LEU A 60 2.22 4.81 -2.43
C LEU A 60 3.25 5.74 -1.80
N ASP A 61 2.96 6.23 -0.60
CA ASP A 61 3.85 7.12 0.15
C ASP A 61 4.80 6.31 1.03
N LEU A 62 6.08 6.33 0.64
CA LEU A 62 7.19 5.62 1.30
C LEU A 62 8.20 6.57 1.96
N ARG A 63 7.90 7.88 2.06
CA ARG A 63 8.90 8.90 2.43
C ARG A 63 9.54 8.70 3.82
N ASN A 64 8.88 7.95 4.72
CA ASN A 64 9.38 7.62 6.05
C ASN A 64 9.53 6.10 6.27
N ASN A 65 9.60 5.32 5.20
CA ASN A 65 9.75 3.87 5.29
C ASN A 65 11.23 3.51 5.47
N GLY A 66 11.63 3.22 6.71
CA GLY A 66 13.00 2.84 7.09
C GLY A 66 13.43 1.42 6.68
N GLY A 67 12.69 0.76 5.77
CA GLY A 67 12.91 -0.63 5.42
C GLY A 67 12.04 -1.59 6.23
N GLY A 68 12.32 -2.88 6.06
CA GLY A 68 11.68 -3.96 6.82
C GLY A 68 12.69 -4.74 7.63
N PRO A 69 12.27 -5.85 8.26
CA PRO A 69 13.17 -6.76 8.96
C PRO A 69 14.25 -7.28 7.98
N GLY A 70 15.43 -6.66 8.07
CA GLY A 70 16.54 -6.72 7.11
C GLY A 70 17.18 -5.35 6.80
N GLY A 71 16.58 -4.24 7.23
CA GLY A 71 16.96 -2.86 6.88
C GLY A 71 17.91 -2.14 7.84
N ALA A 72 18.46 -2.81 8.85
CA ALA A 72 19.53 -2.25 9.67
C ALA A 72 20.49 -3.36 10.12
N GLY A 73 21.69 -3.35 9.55
CA GLY A 73 22.80 -4.24 9.93
C GLY A 73 22.93 -5.52 9.11
N ALA A 74 23.48 -5.37 7.90
CA ALA A 74 24.45 -6.32 7.36
C ALA A 74 25.75 -5.53 7.14
#